data_AF-A0A7R9WW58-F1
#
_entry.id   AF-A0A7R9WW58-F1
#
_cell.length_a   1.000
_cell.length_b   1.000
_cell.length_c   1.000
_cell.angle_alpha   90.00
_cell.angle_beta   90.00
_cell.angle_gamma   90.00
#
_symmetry.space_group_name_H-M   'P 1'
#
loop_
_entity.id
_entity.type
_entity.pdbx_description
1 polymer ?
#
loop_
_entity_poly.entity_id
_entity_poly.type
_entity_poly.pdbx_seq_one_letter_code
_entity_poly.pdbx_strand_id
1 'polypeptide(L)'
;SKGRMNFTSPSIASLAMMVGPVLGDMETARQYADYAIQLRKANSNKSAAARTTFISYGMVLNNMVPYESCKQPVLDAHVEGMAAGDIQIALWTIIFYLDLCLVTAKSLGNL
;
A
#
# COMPACT_ATOMS: atom_id res chain seq x y z
N SER A 1 -20.34 -14.70 -3.40
CA SER A 1 -18.97 -14.75 -3.96
C SER A 1 -18.22 -13.41 -3.90
N LYS A 2 -18.87 -12.23 -3.93
CA LYS A 2 -18.22 -10.90 -3.87
C LYS A 2 -17.38 -10.61 -2.61
N GLY A 3 -17.77 -11.16 -1.45
CA GLY A 3 -17.04 -10.93 -0.20
C GLY A 3 -15.61 -11.51 -0.16
N ARG A 4 -15.35 -12.64 -0.83
CA ARG A 4 -14.01 -13.28 -0.81
C ARG A 4 -12.97 -12.43 -1.54
N MET A 5 -13.35 -11.85 -2.68
CA MET A 5 -12.47 -11.03 -3.52
C MET A 5 -12.04 -9.73 -2.82
N ASN A 6 -12.90 -9.19 -1.95
CA ASN A 6 -12.61 -7.98 -1.17
C ASN A 6 -11.46 -8.16 -0.18
N PHE A 7 -11.23 -9.38 0.33
CA PHE A 7 -10.18 -9.66 1.31
C PHE A 7 -8.94 -10.33 0.73
N THR A 8 -9.03 -10.86 -0.50
CA THR A 8 -7.89 -11.55 -1.13
C THR A 8 -6.69 -10.63 -1.32
N SER A 9 -6.87 -9.43 -1.90
CA SER A 9 -5.72 -8.56 -2.18
C SER A 9 -5.05 -7.99 -0.91
N PRO A 10 -5.77 -7.52 0.13
CA PRO A 10 -5.12 -7.13 1.37
C PRO A 10 -4.45 -8.29 2.11
N SER A 11 -5.01 -9.50 2.04
CA SER A 11 -4.42 -10.68 2.69
C SER A 11 -3.09 -11.07 2.03
N ILE A 12 -3.02 -11.07 0.70
CA ILE A 12 -1.77 -11.35 -0.03
C ILE A 12 -0.74 -10.25 0.24
N ALA A 13 -1.15 -8.97 0.28
CA ALA A 13 -0.24 -7.90 0.66
C ALA A 13 0.29 -8.09 2.10
N SER A 14 -0.56 -8.54 3.03
CA SER A 14 -0.15 -8.85 4.40
C SER A 14 0.86 -10.00 4.46
N LEU A 15 0.71 -11.02 3.61
CA LEU A 15 1.72 -12.08 3.46
C LEU A 15 3.06 -11.53 2.96
N ALA A 16 3.04 -10.60 2.00
CA ALA A 16 4.26 -9.92 1.54
C ALA A 16 5.01 -9.23 2.69
N MET A 17 4.27 -8.54 3.59
CA MET A 17 4.83 -7.88 4.77
C MET A 17 5.43 -8.87 5.78
N MET A 18 4.87 -10.07 5.92
CA MET A 18 5.45 -11.10 6.77
C MET A 18 6.71 -11.71 6.13
N VAL A 19 6.67 -12.05 4.84
CA VAL A 19 7.77 -12.77 4.21
C VAL A 19 9.03 -11.90 4.04
N GLY A 20 8.87 -10.63 3.67
CA GLY A 20 10.01 -9.75 3.40
C GLY A 20 10.53 -9.09 4.68
N PRO A 21 9.84 -8.06 5.20
CA PRO A 21 10.26 -7.36 6.41
C PRO A 21 10.48 -8.25 7.64
N VAL A 22 9.66 -9.30 7.86
CA VAL A 22 9.76 -10.12 9.08
C VAL A 22 10.68 -11.33 8.90
N LEU A 23 10.58 -12.06 7.78
CA LEU A 23 11.37 -13.28 7.56
C LEU A 23 12.64 -13.07 6.71
N GLY A 24 12.84 -11.89 6.14
CA GLY A 24 14.02 -11.52 5.37
C GLY A 24 14.01 -11.95 3.90
N ASP A 25 12.94 -12.61 3.42
CA ASP A 25 12.82 -13.02 2.02
C ASP A 25 12.16 -11.89 1.19
N MET A 26 13.01 -10.94 0.80
CA MET A 26 12.60 -9.76 0.04
C MET A 26 12.14 -10.09 -1.39
N GLU A 27 12.61 -11.18 -1.99
CA GLU A 27 12.24 -11.57 -3.34
C GLU A 27 10.79 -12.08 -3.37
N THR A 28 10.46 -13.04 -2.49
CA THR A 28 9.08 -13.56 -2.38
C THR A 28 8.11 -12.47 -1.95
N ALA A 29 8.53 -11.58 -1.05
CA ALA A 29 7.73 -10.43 -0.64
C ALA A 29 7.40 -9.49 -1.80
N ARG A 30 8.38 -9.20 -2.67
CA ARG A 30 8.13 -8.43 -3.90
C ARG A 30 7.08 -9.13 -4.77
N GLN A 31 7.23 -10.44 -5.01
CA GLN A 31 6.29 -11.21 -5.84
C GLN A 31 4.86 -11.14 -5.30
N TYR A 32 4.69 -11.29 -3.97
CA TYR A 32 3.38 -11.18 -3.34
C TYR A 32 2.82 -9.75 -3.35
N ALA A 33 3.65 -8.72 -3.14
CA ALA A 33 3.22 -7.34 -3.22
C ALA A 33 2.73 -6.99 -4.63
N ASP A 34 3.47 -7.39 -5.66
CA ASP A 34 3.11 -7.19 -7.07
C ASP A 34 1.82 -7.93 -7.43
N TYR A 35 1.69 -9.18 -6.98
CA TYR A 35 0.46 -9.96 -7.20
C TYR A 35 -0.75 -9.34 -6.51
N ALA A 36 -0.61 -8.86 -5.28
CA ALA A 36 -1.66 -8.15 -4.57
C ALA A 36 -2.10 -6.87 -5.30
N ILE A 37 -1.15 -6.11 -5.87
CA ILE A 37 -1.43 -4.91 -6.68
C ILE A 37 -2.20 -5.28 -7.96
N GLN A 38 -1.87 -6.41 -8.61
CA GLN A 38 -2.60 -6.87 -9.78
C GLN A 38 -4.05 -7.21 -9.42
N LEU A 39 -4.26 -7.93 -8.31
CA LEU A 39 -5.61 -8.27 -7.83
C LEU A 39 -6.41 -7.03 -7.42
N ARG A 40 -5.75 -5.98 -6.89
CA ARG A 40 -6.36 -4.69 -6.57
C ARG A 40 -7.10 -4.11 -7.76
N LYS A 41 -6.52 -4.17 -8.96
CA LYS A 41 -7.10 -3.58 -10.18
C LYS A 41 -8.46 -4.18 -10.54
N ALA A 42 -8.75 -5.39 -10.09
CA ALA A 42 -10.03 -6.07 -10.30
C ALA A 42 -11.03 -5.85 -9.15
N ASN A 43 -10.64 -5.14 -8.08
CA ASN A 43 -11.45 -4.95 -6.88
C ASN A 43 -12.14 -3.58 -6.87
N SER A 44 -13.47 -3.56 -6.79
CA SER A 44 -14.25 -2.31 -6.71
C SER A 44 -14.38 -1.76 -5.27
N ASN A 45 -13.94 -2.51 -4.26
CA ASN A 45 -13.95 -2.05 -2.87
C ASN A 45 -12.76 -1.13 -2.60
N LYS A 46 -13.03 0.17 -2.49
CA LYS A 46 -12.03 1.21 -2.25
C LYS A 46 -11.28 1.05 -0.92
N SER A 47 -11.92 0.58 0.15
CA SER A 47 -11.23 0.33 1.43
C SER A 47 -10.22 -0.82 1.29
N ALA A 48 -10.63 -1.91 0.64
CA ALA A 48 -9.72 -3.03 0.34
C ALA A 48 -8.58 -2.60 -0.60
N ALA A 49 -8.87 -1.77 -1.60
CA ALA A 49 -7.87 -1.25 -2.51
C ALA A 49 -6.83 -0.38 -1.78
N ALA A 50 -7.29 0.56 -0.94
CA ALA A 50 -6.44 1.41 -0.12
C ALA A 50 -5.53 0.58 0.79
N ARG A 51 -6.08 -0.42 1.49
CA ARG A 51 -5.30 -1.32 2.37
C ARG A 51 -4.25 -2.11 1.60
N THR A 52 -4.61 -2.62 0.43
CA THR A 52 -3.68 -3.36 -0.44
C THR A 52 -2.52 -2.45 -0.85
N THR A 53 -2.82 -1.24 -1.33
CA THR A 53 -1.80 -0.28 -1.75
C THR A 53 -0.91 0.15 -0.61
N PHE A 54 -1.48 0.45 0.56
CA PHE A 54 -0.73 0.84 1.74
C PHE A 54 0.28 -0.24 2.15
N ILE A 55 -0.16 -1.49 2.24
CA ILE A 55 0.75 -2.58 2.65
C ILE A 55 1.80 -2.81 1.55
N SER A 56 1.40 -2.92 0.28
CA SER A 56 2.35 -3.19 -0.81
C SER A 56 3.36 -2.06 -0.99
N TYR A 57 2.95 -0.80 -1.12
CA TYR A 57 3.86 0.31 -1.40
C TYR A 57 4.45 0.95 -0.14
N GLY A 58 3.66 1.07 0.94
CA GLY A 58 4.07 1.74 2.16
C GLY A 58 4.94 0.88 3.08
N MET A 59 4.70 -0.44 3.11
CA MET A 59 5.36 -1.34 4.08
C MET A 59 6.35 -2.33 3.44
N VAL A 60 6.15 -2.71 2.18
CA VAL A 60 6.96 -3.74 1.52
C VAL A 60 7.89 -3.14 0.47
N LEU A 61 7.33 -2.57 -0.60
CA LEU A 61 8.09 -2.10 -1.75
C LEU A 61 8.92 -0.86 -1.46
N ASN A 62 8.59 -0.05 -0.44
CA ASN A 62 9.39 1.11 -0.04
C ASN A 62 10.86 0.75 0.28
N ASN A 63 11.13 -0.49 0.69
CA ASN A 63 12.50 -0.98 0.95
C ASN A 63 13.18 -1.58 -0.29
N MET A 64 12.48 -1.64 -1.42
CA MET A 64 12.90 -2.40 -2.61
C MET A 64 12.85 -1.59 -3.91
N VAL A 65 12.16 -0.46 -3.92
CA VAL A 65 12.11 0.50 -5.03
C VAL A 65 12.39 1.90 -4.50
N PRO A 66 12.75 2.87 -5.36
CA PRO A 66 12.96 4.24 -4.92
C PRO A 66 11.72 4.78 -4.18
N TYR A 67 11.92 5.46 -3.04
CA TYR A 67 10.83 6.03 -2.25
C TYR A 67 9.88 6.93 -3.05
N GLU A 68 10.41 7.66 -4.04
CA GLU A 68 9.62 8.49 -4.96
C GLU A 68 8.56 7.69 -5.72
N SER A 69 8.86 6.45 -6.09
CA SER A 69 7.92 5.55 -6.78
C SER A 69 6.78 5.08 -5.87
N CYS A 70 6.89 5.25 -4.55
CA CYS A 70 5.87 4.84 -3.58
C CYS A 70 4.95 6.00 -3.14
N LYS A 71 5.38 7.25 -3.29
CA LYS A 71 4.63 8.42 -2.80
C LYS A 71 3.24 8.54 -3.39
N GLN A 72 3.14 8.57 -4.73
CA GLN A 72 1.84 8.74 -5.39
C GLN A 72 0.88 7.58 -5.08
N PRO A 73 1.28 6.30 -5.18
CA PRO A 73 0.41 5.20 -4.76
C PRO A 73 -0.10 5.32 -3.33
N VAL A 74 0.75 5.72 -2.37
CA VAL A 74 0.35 5.88 -0.97
C VAL A 74 -0.60 7.07 -0.79
N LEU A 75 -0.40 8.18 -1.50
CA LEU A 75 -1.33 9.31 -1.50
C LEU A 75 -2.69 8.95 -2.14
N ASP A 76 -2.69 8.21 -3.25
CA ASP A 76 -3.92 7.73 -3.88
C ASP A 76 -4.69 6.81 -2.92
N ALA A 77 -4.00 5.96 -2.16
CA ALA A 77 -4.61 5.11 -1.14
C ALA A 77 -5.26 5.93 -0.01
N HIS A 78 -4.71 7.09 0.34
CA HIS A 78 -5.36 8.02 1.27
C HIS A 78 -6.69 8.52 0.73
N VAL A 79 -6.72 8.97 -0.53
CA VAL A 79 -7.94 9.45 -1.19
C VAL A 79 -8.97 8.33 -1.29
N GLU A 80 -8.55 7.12 -1.66
CA GLU A 80 -9.42 5.93 -1.71
C GLU A 80 -9.99 5.59 -0.32
N GLY A 81 -9.18 5.65 0.73
CA GLY A 81 -9.59 5.42 2.12
C GLY A 81 -10.63 6.42 2.61
N MET A 82 -10.38 7.71 2.37
CA MET A 82 -11.32 8.80 2.67
C MET A 82 -12.66 8.59 1.95
N ALA A 83 -12.62 8.26 0.65
CA ALA A 83 -13.82 8.01 -0.14
C ALA A 83 -14.60 6.76 0.30
N ALA A 84 -13.94 5.80 0.95
CA ALA A 84 -14.56 4.60 1.49
C ALA A 84 -15.10 4.78 2.92
N GLY A 85 -14.85 5.92 3.57
CA GLY A 85 -15.13 6.11 4.99
C GLY A 85 -14.23 5.30 5.93
N ASP A 86 -13.14 4.73 5.42
CA ASP A 86 -12.14 3.99 6.21
C ASP A 86 -11.11 4.98 6.74
N ILE A 87 -11.46 5.67 7.82
CA ILE A 87 -10.64 6.74 8.41
C ILE A 87 -9.28 6.19 8.88
N GLN A 88 -9.26 4.94 9.35
CA GLN A 88 -8.03 4.32 9.83
C GLN A 88 -7.03 4.15 8.69
N ILE A 89 -7.44 3.57 7.55
CA ILE A 89 -6.50 3.42 6.43
C ILE A 89 -6.09 4.78 5.87
N ALA A 90 -7.03 5.71 5.75
CA ALA A 90 -6.75 7.07 5.29
C ALA A 90 -5.67 7.74 6.15
N LEU A 91 -5.80 7.65 7.48
CA LEU A 91 -4.83 8.20 8.42
C LEU A 91 -3.44 7.55 8.25
N TRP A 92 -3.37 6.22 8.19
CA TRP A 92 -2.10 5.53 8.03
C TRP A 92 -1.40 5.87 6.72
N THR A 93 -2.15 5.95 5.62
CA THR A 93 -1.58 6.30 4.32
C THR A 93 -1.06 7.72 4.24
N ILE A 94 -1.75 8.71 4.85
CA ILE A 94 -1.24 10.09 4.82
C ILE A 94 0.01 10.24 5.70
N ILE A 95 0.06 9.58 6.86
CA ILE A 95 1.27 9.56 7.71
C ILE A 95 2.46 8.99 6.92
N PHE A 96 2.28 7.83 6.27
CA PHE A 96 3.36 7.22 5.49
C PHE A 96 3.78 8.04 4.27
N TYR A 97 2.83 8.72 3.61
CA TYR A 97 3.19 9.65 2.53
C TYR A 97 4.10 10.77 3.06
N LEU A 98 3.77 11.35 4.22
CA LEU A 98 4.58 12.38 4.85
C LEU A 98 5.97 11.84 5.24
N ASP A 99 6.04 10.63 5.78
CA ASP A 99 7.32 9.96 6.10
C ASP A 99 8.18 9.77 4.85
N LEU A 100 7.59 9.32 3.73
CA LEU A 100 8.29 9.18 2.45
C LEU A 100 8.81 10.54 1.93
N CYS A 101 8.05 11.62 2.13
CA CYS A 101 8.48 12.98 1.80
C CYS A 101 9.65 13.44 2.68
N LEU A 102 9.59 13.18 3.99
CA LEU A 102 10.66 13.50 4.94
C LEU A 102 11.96 12.78 4.58
N VAL A 103 11.90 11.46 4.33
CA VAL A 103 13.08 10.65 4.01
C VAL A 103 13.75 11.07 2.70
N THR A 104 12.98 11.61 1.75
CA THR A 104 13.50 12.06 0.44
C THR A 104 13.88 13.54 0.40
N ALA A 105 13.77 14.26 1.53
CA ALA A 105 14.16 15.66 1.68
C ALA A 105 13.56 16.64 0.64
N LYS A 106 12.37 16.33 0.09
CA LYS A 106 11.61 17.28 -0.75
C LYS A 106 10.56 18.01 0.08
N SER A 107 10.40 19.31 -0.16
CA SER A 107 9.40 20.12 0.53
C SER A 107 7.97 19.69 0.17
N LEU A 108 7.01 19.95 1.06
CA LEU A 108 5.57 19.74 0.85
C LEU A 108 4.94 20.66 -0.22
N GLY A 109 5.76 21.30 -1.06
CA GLY A 109 5.32 22.20 -2.12
C GLY A 109 4.68 21.43 -3.27
N ASN A 110 3.38 21.17 -3.14
CA ASN A 110 2.34 20.90 -4.15
C ASN A 110 1.37 19.79 -3.68
N LEU A 111 0.75 20.02 -2.51
CA LEU A 111 -0.53 19.39 -2.17
C LEU A 111 -1.66 20.00 -3.01
#